data_AF-A0A9C7D085-F1
#
_entry.id   AF-A0A9C7D085-F1
#
_cell.length_a   1.000
_cell.length_b   1.000
_cell.length_c   1.000
_cell.angle_alpha   90.00
_cell.angle_beta   90.00
_cell.angle_gamma   90.00
#
_symmetry.space_group_name_H-M   'P 1'
#
loop_
_entity.id
_entity.type
_entity.pdbx_description
1 polymer ?
#
loop_
_entity_poly.entity_id
_entity_poly.type
_entity_poly.pdbx_seq_one_letter_code
_entity_poly.pdbx_strand_id
1 'polypeptide(L)'
;MDIITSLVFLAIGITVMVGSLKLGASWGVDGPEAGYFPFYISLIILLSSTVTLYQAAIVNKKKKTESFVDSEPLKQVMAVLLPATVFVLGVQLIGIYVSAALYIAIFMVWLGKYPIWKAVAVSVGVSAALYLMFEYWFQVPLPHGAWFNPLEFLGVR
;
A
#
# COMPACT_ATOMS: atom_id res chain seq x y z
N MET A 1 -23.74 2.86 -11.59
CA MET A 1 -22.65 2.69 -10.63
C MET A 1 -21.37 3.34 -11.18
N ASP A 2 -21.02 3.07 -12.44
CA ASP A 2 -19.80 3.55 -13.11
C ASP A 2 -19.56 5.07 -13.04
N ILE A 3 -20.62 5.87 -13.18
CA ILE A 3 -20.52 7.34 -13.02
C ILE A 3 -20.09 7.72 -11.60
N ILE A 4 -20.69 7.11 -10.58
CA ILE A 4 -20.35 7.38 -9.18
C ILE A 4 -18.91 6.91 -8.92
N THR A 5 -18.56 5.70 -9.33
CA THR A 5 -17.21 5.14 -9.16
C THR A 5 -16.16 6.01 -9.83
N SER A 6 -16.36 6.40 -11.10
CA SER A 6 -15.41 7.26 -11.82
C SER A 6 -15.28 8.65 -11.18
N LEU A 7 -16.35 9.25 -10.67
CA LEU A 7 -16.27 10.52 -9.91
C LEU A 7 -15.47 10.37 -8.61
N VAL A 8 -15.66 9.27 -7.88
CA VAL A 8 -14.90 8.98 -6.65
C VAL A 8 -13.41 8.81 -6.97
N PHE A 9 -13.07 8.02 -7.99
CA PHE A 9 -11.67 7.81 -8.38
C PHE A 9 -11.04 9.07 -8.98
N LEU A 10 -11.80 9.95 -9.64
CA LEU A 10 -11.32 11.28 -10.02
C LEU A 10 -10.95 12.11 -8.79
N ALA A 11 -11.82 12.16 -7.78
CA ALA A 11 -11.53 12.89 -6.54
C ALA A 11 -10.30 12.34 -5.81
N ILE A 12 -10.17 11.01 -5.73
CA ILE A 12 -8.99 10.34 -5.15
C ILE A 12 -7.74 10.68 -5.97
N GLY A 13 -7.79 10.54 -7.29
CA GLY A 13 -6.68 10.85 -8.19
C GLY A 13 -6.20 12.29 -8.05
N ILE A 14 -7.12 13.27 -7.99
CA ILE A 14 -6.78 14.69 -7.78
C ILE A 14 -6.09 14.86 -6.41
N THR A 15 -6.65 14.26 -5.36
CA THR A 15 -6.09 14.36 -4.00
C THR A 15 -4.66 13.82 -3.94
N VAL A 16 -4.42 12.64 -4.52
CA VAL A 16 -3.09 12.02 -4.61
C VAL A 16 -2.16 12.89 -5.45
N MET A 17 -2.61 13.41 -6.59
CA MET A 17 -1.80 14.26 -7.47
C MET A 17 -1.34 15.53 -6.77
N VAL A 18 -2.25 16.22 -6.07
CA VAL A 18 -1.92 17.43 -5.29
C VAL A 18 -0.95 17.10 -4.16
N GLY A 19 -1.15 15.98 -3.45
CA GLY A 19 -0.20 15.51 -2.43
C GLY A 19 1.19 15.22 -3.03
N SER A 20 1.23 14.60 -4.20
CA SER A 20 2.46 14.25 -4.91
C SER A 20 3.24 15.49 -5.35
N LEU A 21 2.54 16.52 -5.86
CA LEU A 21 3.15 17.79 -6.22
C LEU A 21 3.77 18.51 -5.02
N LYS A 22 3.13 18.43 -3.85
CA LYS A 22 3.69 18.98 -2.60
C LYS A 22 4.95 18.25 -2.14
N LEU A 23 5.08 16.97 -2.47
CA LEU A 23 6.23 16.13 -2.12
C LEU A 23 7.37 16.18 -3.15
N GLY A 24 7.19 16.92 -4.26
CA GLY A 24 8.11 16.93 -5.39
C GLY A 24 7.84 15.76 -6.34
N ALA A 25 7.54 16.07 -7.60
CA ALA A 25 7.26 15.08 -8.65
C ALA A 25 8.31 15.09 -9.78
N SER A 26 9.50 15.65 -9.50
CA SER A 26 10.58 15.76 -10.46
C SER A 26 11.65 14.69 -10.23
N TRP A 27 12.58 14.58 -11.18
CA TRP A 27 13.75 13.73 -11.04
C TRP A 27 14.90 14.60 -10.54
N GLY A 28 15.27 14.41 -9.27
CA GLY A 28 16.34 15.14 -8.62
C GLY A 28 17.71 14.59 -8.97
N VAL A 29 18.75 15.27 -8.47
CA VAL A 29 20.16 14.87 -8.62
C VAL A 29 20.45 13.52 -7.94
N ASP A 30 19.72 13.22 -6.87
CA ASP A 30 19.86 11.98 -6.10
C ASP A 30 18.83 10.90 -6.48
N GLY A 31 18.02 11.15 -7.52
CA GLY A 31 16.97 10.24 -8.01
C GLY A 31 15.55 10.81 -7.94
N PRO A 32 14.52 9.96 -8.13
CA PRO A 32 13.13 10.41 -8.13
C PRO A 32 12.70 10.94 -6.76
N GLU A 33 12.05 12.09 -6.75
CA GLU A 33 11.46 12.65 -5.53
C GLU A 33 10.30 11.77 -5.00
N ALA A 34 9.95 11.94 -3.72
CA ALA A 34 8.94 11.12 -3.06
C ALA A 34 7.56 11.16 -3.74
N GLY A 35 7.22 12.28 -4.37
CA GLY A 35 5.99 12.45 -5.14
C GLY A 35 6.08 11.99 -6.60
N TYR A 36 7.26 11.67 -7.13
CA TYR A 36 7.44 11.29 -8.54
C TYR A 36 6.57 10.09 -8.92
N PHE A 37 6.71 8.98 -8.20
CA PHE A 37 5.95 7.77 -8.51
C PHE A 37 4.44 7.92 -8.25
N PRO A 38 3.99 8.43 -7.07
CA PRO A 38 2.56 8.67 -6.82
C PRO A 38 1.91 9.61 -7.84
N PHE A 39 2.65 10.58 -8.38
CA PHE A 39 2.14 11.50 -9.41
C PHE A 39 1.72 10.76 -10.68
N TYR A 40 2.57 9.90 -11.25
CA TYR A 40 2.22 9.16 -12.48
C TYR A 40 1.07 8.17 -12.25
N ILE A 41 1.03 7.51 -11.09
CA ILE A 41 -0.11 6.64 -10.74
C ILE A 41 -1.40 7.45 -10.68
N SER A 42 -1.37 8.63 -10.05
CA SER A 42 -2.54 9.50 -9.99
C SER A 42 -2.99 9.98 -11.37
N LEU A 43 -2.05 10.28 -12.28
CA LEU A 43 -2.34 10.67 -13.66
C LEU A 43 -3.07 9.55 -14.42
N ILE A 44 -2.59 8.31 -14.30
CA ILE A 44 -3.24 7.15 -14.93
C ILE A 44 -4.66 6.97 -14.38
N ILE A 45 -4.84 7.08 -13.06
CA ILE A 45 -6.17 7.00 -12.44
C ILE A 45 -7.11 8.08 -12.99
N LEU A 46 -6.63 9.32 -13.13
CA LEU A 46 -7.42 10.42 -13.67
C LEU A 46 -7.83 10.19 -15.12
N LEU A 47 -6.90 9.73 -15.96
CA LEU A 47 -7.17 9.42 -17.37
C LEU A 47 -8.18 8.28 -17.49
N SER A 48 -7.94 7.14 -16.82
CA SER A 48 -8.83 5.98 -16.85
C SER A 48 -10.23 6.32 -16.31
N SER A 49 -10.31 7.11 -15.24
CA SER A 49 -11.60 7.52 -14.66
C SER A 49 -12.34 8.49 -15.56
N THR A 50 -11.65 9.42 -16.23
CA THR A 50 -12.25 10.33 -17.21
C THR A 50 -12.80 9.57 -18.41
N VAL A 51 -12.05 8.60 -18.94
CA VAL A 51 -12.52 7.74 -20.04
C VAL A 51 -13.75 6.94 -19.62
N THR A 52 -13.74 6.37 -18.41
CA THR A 52 -14.88 5.61 -17.87
C THR A 52 -16.10 6.51 -17.69
N LEU A 53 -15.93 7.73 -17.17
CA LEU A 53 -17.00 8.70 -17.00
C LEU A 53 -17.59 9.11 -18.36
N TYR A 54 -16.73 9.37 -19.35
CA TYR A 54 -17.15 9.71 -20.72
C TYR A 54 -17.95 8.56 -21.35
N GLN A 55 -17.46 7.33 -21.25
CA GLN A 55 -18.16 6.15 -21.76
C GLN A 55 -19.52 5.95 -21.07
N ALA A 56 -19.58 6.09 -19.75
CA ALA A 56 -20.80 5.91 -18.98
C ALA A 56 -21.84 7.03 -19.23
N ALA A 57 -21.40 8.28 -19.35
CA ALA A 57 -22.29 9.45 -19.48
C ALA A 57 -22.76 9.71 -20.92
N ILE A 58 -21.92 9.42 -21.92
CA ILE A 58 -22.17 9.81 -23.32
C ILE A 58 -22.42 8.58 -24.20
N VAL A 59 -21.56 7.57 -24.15
CA VAL A 59 -21.59 6.44 -25.10
C VAL A 59 -22.64 5.40 -24.74
N ASN A 60 -22.70 4.99 -23.47
CA ASN A 60 -23.48 3.82 -23.02
C ASN A 60 -24.84 4.17 -22.39
N LYS A 61 -25.39 5.36 -22.66
CA LYS A 61 -26.64 5.88 -22.06
C LYS A 61 -27.86 4.94 -22.09
N LYS A 62 -27.87 3.94 -22.98
CA LYS A 62 -28.99 2.99 -23.17
C LYS A 62 -28.65 1.51 -22.94
N LYS A 63 -27.41 1.16 -22.56
CA LYS A 63 -27.06 -0.23 -22.24
C LYS A 63 -27.47 -0.54 -20.80
N LYS A 64 -28.30 -1.58 -20.61
CA LYS A 64 -28.56 -2.15 -19.27
C LYS A 64 -27.22 -2.58 -18.68
N THR A 65 -26.89 -1.98 -17.55
CA THR A 65 -25.62 -2.15 -16.85
C THR A 65 -25.62 -3.54 -16.22
N GLU A 66 -24.83 -4.46 -16.76
CA GLU A 66 -24.38 -5.62 -15.99
C GLU A 66 -23.66 -5.07 -14.75
N SER A 67 -24.10 -5.47 -13.56
CA SER A 67 -23.60 -4.94 -12.30
C SER A 67 -22.15 -5.36 -12.11
N PHE A 68 -21.20 -4.47 -12.41
CA PHE A 68 -19.75 -4.70 -12.37
C PHE A 68 -19.18 -4.73 -10.93
N VAL A 69 -19.87 -5.41 -10.02
CA VAL A 69 -19.30 -5.85 -8.76
C VAL A 69 -19.70 -7.32 -8.61
N ASP A 70 -18.98 -8.18 -9.31
CA ASP A 70 -18.92 -9.57 -8.89
C ASP A 70 -18.33 -9.58 -7.47
N SER A 71 -18.98 -10.32 -6.58
CA SER A 71 -18.58 -10.41 -5.16
C SER A 71 -17.15 -10.96 -4.97
N GLU A 72 -16.63 -11.62 -5.99
CA GLU A 72 -15.33 -12.28 -6.00
C GLU A 72 -14.14 -11.31 -6.11
N PRO A 73 -14.08 -10.37 -7.08
CA PRO A 73 -13.10 -9.28 -7.08
C PRO A 73 -13.04 -8.48 -5.77
N LEU A 74 -14.20 -8.14 -5.20
CA LEU A 74 -14.25 -7.38 -3.94
C LEU A 74 -13.60 -8.16 -2.79
N LYS A 75 -13.85 -9.47 -2.72
CA LYS A 75 -13.23 -10.35 -1.72
C LYS A 75 -11.71 -10.40 -1.86
N GLN A 76 -11.19 -10.42 -3.09
CA GLN A 76 -9.74 -10.40 -3.34
C GLN A 76 -9.10 -9.07 -2.92
N VAL A 77 -9.73 -7.94 -3.22
CA VAL A 77 -9.25 -6.62 -2.78
C VAL A 77 -9.24 -6.53 -1.26
N MET A 78 -10.32 -6.96 -0.60
CA MET A 78 -10.43 -6.95 0.85
C MET A 78 -9.42 -7.88 1.53
N ALA A 79 -9.06 -9.00 0.89
CA ALA A 79 -8.05 -9.93 1.40
C ALA A 79 -6.64 -9.33 1.48
N VAL A 80 -6.37 -8.24 0.75
CA VAL A 80 -5.10 -7.51 0.83
C VAL A 80 -5.24 -6.23 1.66
N LEU A 81 -6.35 -5.49 1.47
CA LEU A 81 -6.61 -4.21 2.15
C LEU A 81 -6.69 -4.35 3.68
N LEU A 82 -7.40 -5.38 4.17
CA LEU A 82 -7.58 -5.58 5.61
C LEU A 82 -6.26 -5.90 6.31
N PRO A 83 -5.47 -6.90 5.87
CA PRO A 83 -4.16 -7.14 6.47
C PRO A 83 -3.23 -5.93 6.39
N ALA A 84 -3.23 -5.19 5.28
CA ALA A 84 -2.39 -4.00 5.12
C ALA A 84 -2.78 -2.89 6.11
N THR A 85 -4.08 -2.71 6.35
CA THR A 85 -4.58 -1.74 7.35
C THR A 85 -4.14 -2.13 8.75
N VAL A 86 -4.27 -3.42 9.11
CA VAL A 86 -3.79 -3.94 10.40
C VAL A 86 -2.28 -3.77 10.53
N PHE A 87 -1.51 -3.98 9.46
CA PHE A 87 -0.08 -3.74 9.44
C PHE A 87 0.26 -2.28 9.75
N VAL A 88 -0.39 -1.32 9.09
CA VAL A 88 -0.15 0.11 9.34
C VAL A 88 -0.42 0.49 10.80
N LEU A 89 -1.48 -0.05 11.40
CA LEU A 89 -1.75 0.12 12.83
C LEU A 89 -0.68 -0.56 13.70
N GLY A 90 -0.24 -1.75 13.32
CA GLY A 90 0.85 -2.47 13.98
C GLY A 90 2.15 -1.65 14.00
N VAL A 91 2.52 -1.02 12.88
CA VAL A 91 3.74 -0.20 12.77
C VAL A 91 3.76 0.89 13.83
N GLN A 92 2.60 1.51 14.09
CA GLN A 92 2.48 2.56 15.11
C GLN A 92 2.63 2.01 16.54
N LEU A 93 2.21 0.77 16.78
CA LEU A 93 2.15 0.19 18.13
C LEU A 93 3.46 -0.53 18.52
N ILE A 94 3.94 -1.44 17.67
CA ILE A 94 5.03 -2.39 17.96
C ILE A 94 6.23 -2.24 17.02
N GLY A 95 6.22 -1.21 16.18
CA GLY A 95 7.29 -0.88 15.25
C GLY A 95 7.21 -1.63 13.93
N ILE A 96 7.94 -1.12 12.94
CA ILE A 96 7.86 -1.59 11.55
C ILE A 96 8.40 -3.01 11.39
N TYR A 97 9.47 -3.36 12.08
CA TYR A 97 10.15 -4.65 11.91
C TYR A 97 9.28 -5.81 12.38
N VAL A 98 8.77 -5.74 13.62
CA VAL A 98 7.89 -6.80 14.15
C VAL A 98 6.57 -6.84 13.39
N SER A 99 6.00 -5.68 13.04
CA SER A 99 4.80 -5.63 12.21
C SER A 99 5.03 -6.26 10.84
N ALA A 100 6.19 -6.04 10.22
CA ALA A 100 6.52 -6.61 8.91
C ALA A 100 6.71 -8.13 9.01
N ALA A 101 7.39 -8.62 10.05
CA ALA A 101 7.55 -10.05 10.27
C ALA A 101 6.20 -10.74 10.47
N LEU A 102 5.30 -10.16 11.27
CA LEU A 102 3.94 -10.69 11.45
C LEU A 102 3.13 -10.63 10.16
N TYR A 103 3.16 -9.49 9.47
CA TYR A 103 2.44 -9.30 8.21
C TYR A 103 2.87 -10.31 7.16
N ILE A 104 4.18 -10.47 6.92
CA ILE A 104 4.72 -11.43 5.96
C ILE A 104 4.35 -12.86 6.35
N ALA A 105 4.51 -13.24 7.62
CA ALA A 105 4.19 -14.59 8.08
C ALA A 105 2.70 -14.92 7.88
N ILE A 106 1.81 -14.02 8.32
CA ILE A 106 0.36 -14.18 8.18
C ILE A 106 -0.01 -14.26 6.69
N PHE A 107 0.52 -13.37 5.86
CA PHE A 107 0.20 -13.33 4.44
C PHE A 107 0.67 -14.59 3.71
N MET A 108 1.88 -15.09 4.03
CA MET A 108 2.41 -16.34 3.47
C MET A 108 1.61 -17.56 3.88
N VAL A 109 1.18 -17.66 5.14
CA VAL A 109 0.40 -18.83 5.62
C VAL A 109 -1.04 -18.76 5.13
N TRP A 110 -1.69 -17.61 5.26
CA TRP A 110 -3.12 -17.46 4.99
C TRP A 110 -3.43 -17.35 3.50
N LEU A 111 -2.79 -16.40 2.80
CA LEU A 111 -3.06 -16.15 1.38
C LEU A 111 -2.16 -17.01 0.47
N GLY A 112 -0.87 -17.11 0.84
CA GLY A 112 0.11 -17.88 0.09
C GLY A 112 0.05 -19.40 0.30
N LYS A 113 -0.64 -19.87 1.35
CA LYS A 113 -0.74 -21.29 1.75
C LYS A 113 0.61 -22.00 1.87
N TYR A 114 1.66 -21.26 2.26
CA TYR A 114 2.99 -21.81 2.49
C TYR A 114 3.07 -22.50 3.85
N PRO A 115 3.94 -23.51 4.01
CA PRO A 115 4.15 -24.13 5.32
C PRO A 115 4.78 -23.14 6.30
N ILE A 116 4.35 -23.19 7.57
CA ILE A 116 4.67 -22.22 8.62
C ILE A 116 6.19 -22.02 8.77
N TRP A 117 7.00 -23.08 8.65
CA TRP A 117 8.45 -22.96 8.79
C TRP A 117 9.07 -22.05 7.71
N LYS A 118 8.59 -22.10 6.46
CA LYS A 118 9.03 -21.20 5.38
C LYS A 118 8.57 -19.77 5.67
N ALA A 119 7.33 -19.62 6.13
CA ALA A 119 6.78 -18.31 6.47
C ALA A 119 7.59 -17.63 7.59
N VAL A 120 7.92 -18.36 8.66
CA VAL A 120 8.75 -17.86 9.76
C VAL A 120 10.18 -17.56 9.30
N ALA A 121 10.80 -18.46 8.53
CA ALA A 121 12.16 -18.25 8.03
C ALA A 121 12.26 -17.00 7.15
N VAL A 122 11.31 -16.83 6.22
CA VAL A 122 11.28 -15.67 5.31
C VAL A 122 10.92 -14.40 6.06
N SER A 123 9.90 -14.41 6.92
CA SER A 123 9.44 -13.20 7.59
C SER A 123 10.49 -12.65 8.57
N VAL A 124 11.13 -13.52 9.35
CA VAL A 124 12.22 -13.14 10.26
C VAL A 124 13.44 -12.73 9.45
N GLY A 125 13.80 -13.47 8.40
CA GLY A 125 14.94 -13.16 7.55
C GLY A 125 14.82 -11.79 6.87
N VAL A 126 13.66 -11.49 6.27
CA VAL A 126 13.38 -10.20 5.64
C VAL A 126 13.41 -9.07 6.68
N SER A 127 12.75 -9.26 7.83
CA SER A 127 12.74 -8.24 8.88
C SER A 127 14.14 -7.96 9.43
N ALA A 128 14.95 -9.00 9.65
CA ALA A 128 16.32 -8.86 10.13
C ALA A 128 17.22 -8.20 9.07
N ALA A 129 17.08 -8.57 7.80
CA ALA A 129 17.82 -7.93 6.71
C ALA A 129 17.48 -6.44 6.58
N LEU A 130 16.21 -6.07 6.68
CA LEU A 130 15.78 -4.67 6.68
C LEU A 130 16.32 -3.90 7.90
N TYR A 131 16.33 -4.52 9.08
CA TYR A 131 16.93 -3.94 10.28
C TYR A 131 18.43 -3.67 10.08
N LEU A 132 19.19 -4.66 9.64
CA LEU A 132 20.63 -4.48 9.37
C LEU A 132 20.88 -3.41 8.31
N MET A 133 20.07 -3.40 7.24
CA MET A 133 20.24 -2.43 6.16
C MET A 133 19.93 -1.00 6.59
N PHE A 134 18.77 -0.77 7.22
CA PHE A 134 18.36 0.59 7.56
C PHE A 134 19.00 1.11 8.84
N GLU A 135 19.04 0.30 9.89
CA GLU A 135 19.45 0.75 11.22
C GLU A 135 20.97 0.67 11.40
N TYR A 136 21.60 -0.42 10.95
CA TYR A 136 23.03 -0.61 11.13
C TYR A 136 23.87 -0.02 9.99
N TRP A 137 23.49 -0.23 8.72
CA TRP A 137 24.25 0.31 7.57
C TRP A 137 23.85 1.73 7.21
N PHE A 138 22.57 2.01 6.99
CA PHE A 138 22.12 3.34 6.55
C PHE A 138 21.95 4.33 7.70
N GLN A 139 21.89 3.86 8.95
CA GLN A 139 21.62 4.69 10.14
C GLN A 139 20.35 5.55 10.00
N VAL A 140 19.35 5.03 9.29
CA VAL A 140 18.04 5.66 9.13
C VAL A 140 17.09 5.05 10.16
N PRO A 141 16.67 5.81 11.20
CA PRO A 141 15.75 5.31 12.20
C PRO A 141 14.37 5.11 11.56
N LEU A 142 13.85 3.89 11.67
CA LEU A 142 12.48 3.57 11.28
C LEU A 142 11.58 3.54 12.53
N PRO A 143 10.24 3.55 12.40
CA PRO A 143 9.37 3.55 13.58
C PRO A 143 9.52 2.27 14.43
N HIS A 144 9.89 2.42 15.72
CA HIS A 144 10.04 1.30 16.68
C HIS A 144 8.78 0.96 17.47
N GLY A 145 7.71 1.75 17.31
CA GLY A 145 6.42 1.54 17.98
C GLY A 145 6.27 2.37 19.25
N ALA A 146 5.08 2.94 19.44
CA ALA A 146 4.78 3.81 20.58
C ALA A 146 4.40 3.04 21.86
N TRP A 147 3.94 1.79 21.73
CA TRP A 147 3.46 0.98 22.86
C TRP A 147 4.55 0.07 23.41
N PHE A 148 5.22 -0.66 22.54
CA PHE A 148 6.25 -1.63 22.91
C PHE A 148 7.37 -1.51 21.89
N ASN A 149 8.59 -1.27 22.37
CA ASN A 149 9.79 -1.34 21.54
C ASN A 149 10.46 -2.70 21.75
N PRO A 150 10.13 -3.73 20.94
CA PRO A 150 10.77 -5.04 21.04
C PRO A 150 12.28 -5.00 20.80
N LEU A 151 12.78 -3.94 20.15
CA LEU A 151 14.20 -3.75 19.86
C LEU A 151 14.98 -3.08 21.01
N GLU A 152 14.28 -2.63 22.06
CA GLU A 152 14.93 -2.15 23.29
C GLU A 152 15.80 -3.24 23.92
N PHE A 153 15.40 -4.52 23.79
CA PHE A 153 16.21 -5.66 24.23
C PHE A 153 17.56 -5.75 23.51
N LEU A 154 17.66 -5.22 22.29
CA LEU A 154 18.89 -5.16 21.50
C LEU A 154 19.66 -3.83 21.69
N GLY A 155 19.23 -2.97 22.62
CA GLY A 155 19.89 -1.71 22.95
C GLY A 155 19.58 -0.55 21.99
N VAL A 156 18.61 -0.72 21.09
CA VAL A 156 18.17 0.31 20.15
C VAL A 156 17.04 1.12 20.79
N ARG A 157 17.26 2.42 20.91
CA ARG A 157 16.30 3.39 21.48
C ARG A 157 15.75 4.31 20.41
#